data_AF-A0A843XD98-F1
#
_entry.id   AF-A0A843XD98-F1
#
_cell.length_a   1.000
_cell.length_b   1.000
_cell.length_c   1.000
_cell.angle_alpha   90.00
_cell.angle_beta   90.00
_cell.angle_gamma   90.00
#
_symmetry.space_group_name_H-M   'P 1'
#
loop_
_entity.id
_entity.type
_entity.pdbx_description
1 polymer ?
#
loop_
_entity_poly.entity_id
_entity_poly.type
_entity_poly.pdbx_seq_one_letter_code
_entity_poly.pdbx_strand_id
1 'polypeptide(L)' 'MSRGVRRGAQAPAPVPQEHGHGGPSIMERFKRMAPPSFKGESQPLLAESWMREVEKIFRSIRSVEEDKVSLAAYIL' A
#
# COMPACT_ATOMS: atom_id res chain seq x y z
N MET A 1 -44.59 -43.08 11.04
CA MET A 1 -43.88 -42.25 10.04
C MET A 1 -43.00 -41.25 10.79
N SER A 2 -41.75 -41.63 11.05
CA SER A 2 -40.82 -40.86 11.88
C SER A 2 -39.53 -40.60 11.10
N ARG A 3 -39.24 -39.32 10.82
CA ARG A 3 -37.97 -38.62 11.08
C ARG A 3 -37.92 -37.35 10.24
N GLY A 4 -38.01 -36.21 10.94
CA GLY A 4 -37.45 -34.98 10.43
C GLY A 4 -35.92 -35.07 10.42
N VAL A 5 -35.31 -34.52 9.37
CA VAL A 5 -33.90 -34.16 9.37
C VAL A 5 -33.83 -32.68 9.02
N ARG A 6 -33.66 -31.85 10.05
CA ARG A 6 -33.00 -30.56 9.85
C ARG A 6 -31.52 -30.84 9.61
N ARG A 7 -30.93 -30.20 8.61
CA ARG A 7 -29.72 -29.36 8.69
C ARG A 7 -29.10 -29.26 7.31
N GLY A 8 -29.39 -28.15 6.66
CA GLY A 8 -28.54 -27.56 5.65
C GLY A 8 -28.45 -26.08 5.93
N ALA A 9 -28.06 -25.70 7.14
CA ALA A 9 -27.52 -24.36 7.36
C ALA A 9 -26.19 -24.33 6.62
N GLN A 10 -26.25 -24.12 5.31
CA GLN A 10 -25.08 -23.80 4.54
C GLN A 10 -24.72 -22.37 4.94
N ALA A 11 -23.80 -22.27 5.91
CA ALA A 11 -23.05 -21.05 6.11
C ALA A 11 -22.47 -20.65 4.75
N PRO A 12 -22.50 -19.35 4.37
CA PRO A 12 -21.75 -18.93 3.20
C PRO A 12 -20.31 -19.40 3.42
N ALA A 13 -19.75 -20.11 2.43
CA ALA A 13 -18.34 -20.44 2.44
C ALA A 13 -17.56 -19.19 2.84
N PRO A 14 -16.50 -19.29 3.66
CA PRO A 14 -15.61 -18.15 3.83
C PRO A 14 -15.20 -17.77 2.42
N VAL A 15 -15.66 -16.60 1.95
CA VAL A 15 -15.03 -15.92 0.83
C VAL A 15 -13.55 -16.02 1.13
N PRO A 16 -12.70 -16.50 0.21
CA PRO A 16 -11.28 -16.30 0.35
C PRO A 16 -11.11 -14.81 0.59
N GLN A 17 -10.90 -14.45 1.85
CA GLN A 17 -10.38 -13.17 2.21
C GLN A 17 -8.99 -13.22 1.60
N GLU A 18 -8.86 -12.67 0.40
CA GLU A 18 -7.61 -12.49 -0.35
C GLU A 18 -6.69 -11.49 0.40
N HIS A 19 -6.58 -11.65 1.72
CA HIS A 19 -5.62 -10.94 2.55
C HIS A 19 -4.33 -11.76 2.52
N GLY A 20 -3.52 -11.49 1.49
CA GLY A 20 -2.10 -11.86 1.52
C GLY A 20 -1.59 -12.67 0.34
N HIS A 21 -1.81 -12.22 -0.91
CA HIS A 21 -1.12 -12.81 -2.06
C HIS A 21 0.31 -12.27 -2.20
N GLY A 22 1.20 -12.83 -1.39
CA GLY A 22 2.55 -13.24 -1.78
C GLY A 22 3.62 -12.18 -2.09
N GLY A 23 3.39 -10.89 -1.84
CA GLY A 23 4.39 -9.85 -2.11
C GLY A 23 4.42 -8.73 -1.08
N PRO A 24 5.55 -8.00 -0.95
CA PRO A 24 5.66 -6.85 -0.06
C PRO A 24 4.65 -5.77 -0.47
N SER A 25 3.98 -5.19 0.52
CA SER A 25 3.06 -4.06 0.35
C SER A 25 3.74 -2.89 -0.37
N ILE A 26 2.95 -1.98 -0.94
CA ILE A 26 3.48 -0.78 -1.59
C ILE A 26 4.34 0.06 -0.64
N MET A 27 3.97 0.13 0.64
CA MET A 27 4.73 0.78 1.71
C MET A 27 6.06 0.08 1.98
N GLU A 28 6.08 -1.26 2.07
CA GLU A 28 7.34 -2.00 2.25
C GLU A 28 8.27 -1.83 1.04
N ARG A 29 7.72 -1.83 -0.18
CA ARG A 29 8.48 -1.56 -1.41
C ARG A 29 9.04 -0.14 -1.39
N PHE A 30 8.26 0.84 -0.94
CA PHE A 30 8.70 2.22 -0.78
C PHE A 30 9.85 2.33 0.24
N LYS A 31 9.69 1.78 1.45
CA LYS A 31 10.75 1.78 2.48
C LYS A 31 12.04 1.11 2.01
N ARG A 32 11.94 0.02 1.23
CA ARG A 32 13.11 -0.66 0.66
C ARG A 32 13.90 0.20 -0.34
N MET A 33 13.27 1.19 -0.95
CA MET A 33 13.94 2.15 -1.83
C MET A 33 14.69 3.25 -1.06
N ALA A 34 14.64 3.23 0.28
CA ALA A 34 15.27 4.22 1.16
C ALA A 34 14.97 5.67 0.72
N PRO A 35 13.68 6.07 0.71
CA PRO A 35 13.28 7.36 0.17
C PRO A 35 13.88 8.50 1.00
N PRO A 36 14.30 9.60 0.36
CA PRO A 36 14.88 10.73 1.08
C PRO A 36 13.81 11.43 1.92
N SER A 37 14.12 11.77 3.16
CA SER A 37 13.27 12.61 4.01
C SER A 37 13.37 14.08 3.61
N PHE A 38 12.25 14.77 3.63
CA PHE A 38 12.21 16.22 3.49
C PHE A 38 12.69 16.86 4.80
N LYS A 39 13.61 17.82 4.71
CA LYS A 39 14.18 18.49 5.88
C LYS A 39 13.60 19.87 6.14
N GLY A 40 12.51 20.24 5.45
CA GLY A 40 12.00 21.61 5.49
C GLY A 40 12.93 22.61 4.80
N GLU A 41 13.62 22.18 3.73
CA GLU A 41 14.59 23.01 3.01
C GLU A 41 13.93 24.29 2.49
N SER A 42 14.51 25.46 2.82
CA SER A 42 13.98 26.77 2.38
C SER A 42 14.35 27.12 0.94
N GLN A 43 15.27 26.36 0.33
CA GLN A 43 15.72 26.59 -1.04
C GLN A 43 14.83 25.82 -2.03
N PRO A 44 14.22 26.50 -3.03
CA PRO A 44 13.36 25.86 -4.02
C PRO A 44 14.03 24.71 -4.77
N LEU A 45 15.32 24.85 -5.12
CA LEU A 45 16.06 23.83 -5.86
C LEU A 45 16.23 22.53 -5.07
N LEU A 46 16.43 22.62 -3.75
CA LEU A 46 16.56 21.45 -2.89
C LEU A 46 15.22 20.74 -2.73
N ALA A 47 14.13 21.50 -2.59
CA ALA A 47 12.77 20.96 -2.57
C ALA A 47 12.42 20.26 -3.89
N GLU A 48 12.74 20.88 -5.03
CA GLU A 48 12.53 20.26 -6.35
C GLU A 48 13.36 18.99 -6.54
N SER A 49 14.63 19.00 -6.13
CA SER A 49 15.48 17.81 -6.20
C SER A 49 14.91 16.67 -5.35
N TRP A 50 14.44 16.98 -4.14
CA TRP A 50 13.78 15.99 -3.27
C TRP A 50 12.52 15.43 -3.93
N MET A 51 11.63 16.29 -4.46
CA MET A 51 10.41 15.84 -5.16
C MET A 51 10.74 14.93 -6.35
N ARG A 52 11.74 15.27 -7.17
CA ARG A 52 12.16 14.45 -8.33
C ARG A 52 12.64 13.06 -7.93
N GLU A 53 13.42 12.96 -6.85
CA GLU A 53 13.88 11.68 -6.32
C GLU A 53 12.72 10.83 -5.76
N VAL A 54 11.80 11.45 -5.02
CA VAL A 54 10.59 10.77 -4.51
C VAL A 54 9.69 10.28 -5.66
N GLU A 55 9.48 11.10 -6.69
CA GLU A 55 8.73 10.69 -7.88
C GLU A 55 9.36 9.52 -8.62
N LYS A 56 10.69 9.47 -8.69
CA LYS A 56 11.42 8.35 -9.30
C LYS A 56 11.14 7.05 -8.55
N ILE A 57 11.04 7.12 -7.23
CA ILE A 57 10.68 5.97 -6.39
C ILE A 57 9.23 5.56 -6.68
N PHE A 58 8.28 6.50 -6.72
CA PHE A 58 6.88 6.22 -7.07
C PHE A 58 6.74 5.50 -8.40
N ARG A 59 7.47 5.96 -9.43
CA ARG A 59 7.52 5.28 -10.73
C ARG A 59 8.13 3.89 -10.63
N SER A 60 9.21 3.72 -9.87
CA SER A 60 9.89 2.43 -9.67
C SER A 60 8.99 1.40 -8.98
N ILE A 61 8.23 1.81 -7.96
CA ILE A 61 7.31 0.93 -7.26
C ILE A 61 5.94 0.81 -7.95
N ARG A 62 5.71 1.51 -9.07
CA ARG A 62 4.43 1.54 -9.79
C ARG A 62 3.27 1.93 -8.85
N SER A 63 3.47 2.95 -8.01
CA SER A 63 2.41 3.46 -7.11
C SER A 63 1.35 4.23 -7.89
N VAL A 64 0.08 4.03 -7.53
CA VAL A 64 -1.04 4.85 -8.02
C VAL A 64 -1.17 6.15 -7.22
N GLU A 65 -1.90 7.13 -7.75
CA GLU A 65 -2.00 8.46 -7.14
C GLU A 65 -2.58 8.44 -5.72
N GLU A 66 -3.53 7.55 -5.45
CA GLU A 66 -4.17 7.34 -4.15
C GLU A 66 -3.15 6.91 -3.07
N ASP A 67 -2.15 6.11 -3.43
CA ASP A 67 -1.09 5.67 -2.52
C ASP A 67 -0.02 6.74 -2.31
N LYS A 68 0.25 7.57 -3.31
CA LYS A 68 1.36 8.55 -3.28
C LYS A 68 1.25 9.51 -2.10
N VAL A 69 0.04 9.95 -1.77
CA VAL A 69 -0.19 10.88 -0.64
C VAL A 69 0.24 10.22 0.68
N SER A 70 -0.21 8.99 0.91
CA SER A 70 0.14 8.21 2.11
C SER A 70 1.63 7.90 2.19
N LEU A 71 2.29 7.64 1.05
CA LEU A 71 3.72 7.40 0.99
C LEU A 71 4.55 8.68 1.18
N ALA A 72 4.12 9.79 0.59
CA ALA A 72 4.79 11.08 0.75
C ALA A 72 4.69 11.55 2.21
N ALA A 73 3.54 11.41 2.86
CA ALA A 73 3.36 11.76 4.26
C ALA A 73 4.32 11.03 5.22
N TYR A 74 4.86 9.87 4.83
CA TYR A 74 5.84 9.13 5.63
C TYR A 74 7.25 9.77 5.65
N ILE A 75 7.59 10.58 4.64
CA ILE A 75 8.93 11.17 4.47
C ILE A 75 8.96 12.69 4.61
N LEU A 76 7.81 13.31 4.89
CA LEU A 76 7.69 14.74 5.16
C LEU A 76 8.13 15.11 6.57
#